data_AF-A0AA87WGT6-F1
#
_entry.id   AF-A0AA87WGT6-F1
#
_cell.length_a   1.000
_cell.length_b   1.000
_cell.length_c   1.000
_cell.angle_alpha   90.00
_cell.angle_beta   90.00
_cell.angle_gamma   90.00
#
_symmetry.space_group_name_H-M   'P 1'
#
loop_
_entity.id
_entity.type
_entity.pdbx_description
1 polymer ?
#
loop_
_entity_poly.entity_id
_entity_poly.type
_entity_poly.pdbx_seq_one_letter_code
_entity_poly.pdbx_strand_id
1 'polypeptide(L)'
;MISDKVRPHHLEKGILYVRQSSAHQVLHNRESGALQYAMRDRLTALGWSEVEVIDDDLGRSAAGGVQRAGFERMVAEVCLGKVGAVCAREVSRFARNRRDWQQLIEMCRVVDTVLIDQETIYAPRHGNDRLLLGLKGSLNEYELDLLRQRSLSARYEKARRGELVVAAPVGFVKAGDRYEKDPDRRVQERSSWCSTRSRNSAARDRSAGSTSTISICR
;
A
#
# COMPACT_ATOMS: atom_id res chain seq x y z
N MET A 1 17.76 23.03 19.10
CA MET A 1 19.11 23.06 18.48
C MET A 1 18.94 22.47 17.09
N ILE A 2 19.16 23.25 16.04
CA ILE A 2 19.07 22.77 14.65
C ILE A 2 20.15 21.69 14.47
N SER A 3 19.78 20.53 13.95
CA SER A 3 20.72 19.43 13.71
C SER A 3 21.83 19.88 12.75
N ASP A 4 23.09 19.51 13.01
CA ASP A 4 24.25 19.81 12.14
C ASP A 4 24.09 19.33 10.69
N LYS A 5 23.10 18.46 10.43
CA LYS A 5 22.76 17.95 9.11
C LYS A 5 21.93 18.94 8.27
N VAL A 6 21.29 19.93 8.91
CA VAL A 6 20.42 20.91 8.25
C VAL A 6 21.21 22.18 8.00
N ARG A 7 21.33 22.57 6.72
CA ARG A 7 22.01 23.79 6.28
C ARG A 7 20.97 24.86 5.90
N PRO A 8 21.34 26.15 5.87
CA PRO A 8 20.40 27.24 5.59
C PRO A 8 19.61 27.07 4.29
N HIS A 9 20.25 26.58 3.22
CA HIS A 9 19.58 26.34 1.93
C HIS A 9 18.54 25.22 1.99
N HIS A 10 18.59 24.32 2.98
CA HIS A 10 17.55 23.31 3.13
C HIS A 10 16.22 23.92 3.63
N LEU A 11 16.24 25.08 4.30
CA LEU A 11 15.09 25.61 5.03
C LEU A 11 14.06 26.33 4.15
N GLU A 12 14.38 26.59 2.88
CA GLU A 12 13.51 27.34 1.96
C GLU A 12 12.17 26.64 1.75
N LYS A 13 12.21 25.37 1.32
CA LYS A 13 11.02 24.56 1.04
C LYS A 13 11.16 23.13 1.57
N GLY A 14 10.19 22.71 2.36
CA GLY A 14 10.01 21.33 2.81
C GLY A 14 8.72 20.73 2.26
N ILE A 15 8.73 19.44 1.95
CA ILE A 15 7.53 18.69 1.55
C ILE A 15 7.20 17.69 2.66
N LEU A 16 5.95 17.71 3.13
CA LEU A 16 5.35 16.65 3.93
C LEU A 16 4.52 15.73 3.04
N TYR A 17 4.98 14.49 2.86
CA TYR A 17 4.21 13.46 2.16
C TYR A 17 3.36 12.67 3.17
N VAL A 18 2.05 12.74 3.01
CA VAL A 18 1.07 12.03 3.82
C VAL A 18 0.53 10.84 3.05
N ARG A 19 0.42 9.69 3.72
CA ARG A 19 -0.08 8.47 3.09
C ARG A 19 -0.90 7.63 4.07
N GLN A 20 -2.11 7.25 3.64
CA GLN A 20 -2.96 6.33 4.39
C GLN A 20 -3.46 5.19 3.50
N SER A 21 -3.44 3.96 4.03
CA SER A 21 -3.86 2.77 3.29
C SER A 21 -5.36 2.55 3.46
N SER A 22 -6.12 2.54 2.36
CA SER A 22 -7.56 2.19 2.30
C SER A 22 -8.57 3.18 2.92
N ALA A 23 -9.66 3.42 2.19
CA ALA A 23 -10.80 4.24 2.61
C ALA A 23 -11.40 3.81 3.98
N HIS A 24 -11.35 2.52 4.31
CA HIS A 24 -11.82 2.00 5.59
C HIS A 24 -10.95 2.47 6.78
N GLN A 25 -9.62 2.54 6.61
CA GLN A 25 -8.75 3.02 7.69
C GLN A 25 -8.79 4.54 7.84
N VAL A 26 -9.12 5.29 6.79
CA VAL A 26 -9.31 6.76 6.85
C VAL A 26 -10.50 7.11 7.76
N LEU A 27 -11.59 6.35 7.68
CA LEU A 27 -12.79 6.58 8.49
C LEU A 27 -12.61 6.20 9.97
N HIS A 28 -11.83 5.15 10.26
CA HIS A 28 -11.71 4.60 11.61
C HIS A 28 -10.44 4.97 12.39
N ASN A 29 -9.38 5.47 11.73
CA ASN A 29 -8.11 5.83 12.39
C ASN A 29 -7.80 7.34 12.32
N ARG A 30 -8.61 8.16 12.98
CA ARG A 30 -8.44 9.63 13.01
C ARG A 30 -7.11 10.07 13.63
N GLU A 31 -6.63 9.36 14.65
CA GLU A 31 -5.34 9.65 15.31
C GLU A 31 -4.15 9.41 14.38
N SER A 32 -4.23 8.40 13.50
CA SER A 32 -3.21 8.13 12.48
C SER A 32 -3.07 9.27 11.46
N GLY A 33 -4.18 9.94 11.14
CA GLY A 33 -4.16 11.15 10.32
C GLY A 33 -3.53 12.32 11.08
N ALA A 34 -3.98 12.59 12.31
CA ALA A 34 -3.47 13.68 13.13
C ALA A 34 -1.95 13.61 13.33
N LEU A 35 -1.40 12.42 13.59
CA LEU A 35 0.05 12.22 13.75
C LEU A 35 0.85 12.48 12.46
N GLN A 36 0.27 12.24 11.28
CA GLN A 36 0.95 12.55 10.02
C GLN A 36 0.97 14.05 9.76
N TYR A 37 -0.13 14.75 10.01
CA TYR A 37 -0.18 16.21 9.87
C TYR A 37 0.66 16.93 10.93
N ALA A 38 0.84 16.35 12.13
CA ALA A 38 1.73 16.88 13.16
C ALA A 38 3.20 16.97 12.72
N MET A 39 3.60 16.24 11.68
CA MET A 39 4.93 16.38 11.08
C MET A 39 5.17 17.74 10.44
N ARG A 40 4.10 18.45 10.02
CA ARG A 40 4.20 19.83 9.56
C ARG A 40 4.71 20.72 10.68
N ASP A 41 4.12 20.59 11.86
CA ASP A 41 4.50 21.41 13.01
C ASP A 41 5.94 21.12 13.46
N ARG A 42 6.41 19.87 13.30
CA ARG A 42 7.82 19.51 13.48
C ARG A 42 8.74 20.20 12.48
N LEU A 43 8.41 20.24 11.19
CA LEU A 43 9.19 20.96 10.17
C LEU A 43 9.27 22.46 10.50
N THR A 44 8.14 23.07 10.85
CA THR A 44 8.11 24.49 11.27
C THR A 44 8.98 24.71 12.51
N ALA A 45 8.91 23.84 13.52
CA ALA A 45 9.75 23.93 14.72
C ALA A 45 11.25 23.75 14.44
N LEU A 46 11.61 23.03 13.37
CA LEU A 46 13.00 22.87 12.92
C LEU A 46 13.49 24.04 12.05
N GLY A 47 12.61 24.96 11.65
CA GLY A 47 12.97 26.21 10.98
C GLY A 47 12.61 26.31 9.49
N TRP A 48 11.82 25.38 8.94
CA TRP A 48 11.34 25.49 7.54
C TRP A 48 10.33 26.61 7.38
N SER A 49 10.55 27.49 6.40
CA SER A 49 9.67 28.62 6.08
C SER A 49 8.43 28.22 5.30
N GLU A 50 8.59 27.31 4.33
CA GLU A 50 7.50 26.81 3.49
C GLU A 50 7.40 25.30 3.66
N VAL A 51 6.20 24.83 4.05
CA VAL A 51 5.91 23.40 4.15
C VAL A 51 4.71 23.07 3.28
N GLU A 52 4.96 22.41 2.15
CA GLU A 52 3.92 21.89 1.27
C GLU A 52 3.49 20.50 1.74
N VAL A 53 2.18 20.26 1.83
CA VAL A 53 1.64 18.94 2.17
C VAL A 53 1.11 18.27 0.91
N ILE A 54 1.61 17.06 0.63
CA ILE A 54 1.18 16.22 -0.48
C ILE A 54 0.43 15.02 0.10
N ASP A 55 -0.89 15.00 -0.09
CA ASP A 55 -1.81 13.97 0.39
C ASP A 55 -2.69 13.36 -0.72
N ASP A 56 -2.35 13.62 -1.98
CA ASP A 56 -3.07 13.15 -3.19
C ASP A 56 -3.26 11.62 -3.28
N ASP A 57 -2.43 10.87 -2.53
CA ASP A 57 -2.40 9.41 -2.48
C ASP A 57 -3.25 8.81 -1.32
N LEU A 58 -4.04 9.63 -0.60
CA LEU A 58 -4.95 9.18 0.44
C LEU A 58 -6.10 8.31 -0.10
N GLY A 59 -6.51 7.30 0.67
CA GLY A 59 -7.70 6.48 0.37
C GLY A 59 -7.56 5.49 -0.80
N ARG A 60 -6.45 5.50 -1.53
CA ARG A 60 -6.20 4.60 -2.66
C ARG A 60 -5.83 3.20 -2.16
N SER A 61 -6.74 2.24 -2.32
CA SER A 61 -6.52 0.83 -1.97
C SER A 61 -5.49 0.17 -2.89
N ALA A 62 -4.64 -0.69 -2.33
CA ALA A 62 -3.55 -1.42 -2.99
C ALA A 62 -4.00 -2.47 -4.04
N ALA A 63 -5.23 -2.41 -4.54
CA ALA A 63 -5.78 -3.32 -5.54
C ALA A 63 -5.88 -2.58 -6.88
N GLY A 64 -4.91 -2.82 -7.76
CA GLY A 64 -4.80 -2.19 -9.08
C GLY A 64 -3.56 -1.31 -9.17
N GLY A 65 -2.91 -1.29 -10.33
CA GLY A 65 -1.73 -0.47 -10.63
C GLY A 65 -2.07 1.03 -10.67
N VAL A 66 -2.39 1.59 -9.50
CA VAL A 66 -2.84 2.97 -9.37
C VAL A 66 -1.62 3.89 -9.32
N GLN A 67 -1.61 4.83 -10.28
CA GLN A 67 -0.61 5.88 -10.47
C GLN A 67 -0.49 6.74 -9.20
N ARG A 68 0.74 6.87 -8.66
CA ARG A 68 1.04 7.59 -7.42
C ARG A 68 1.40 9.04 -7.74
N ALA A 69 0.42 9.78 -8.26
CA ALA A 69 0.63 11.13 -8.79
C ALA A 69 1.28 12.07 -7.75
N GLY A 70 0.90 11.98 -6.47
CA GLY A 70 1.50 12.79 -5.41
C GLY A 70 2.98 12.45 -5.17
N PHE A 71 3.31 11.16 -5.12
CA PHE A 71 4.70 10.71 -5.01
C PHE A 71 5.54 11.09 -6.24
N GLU A 72 5.02 10.90 -7.45
CA GLU A 72 5.71 11.28 -8.69
C GLU A 72 5.98 12.78 -8.73
N ARG A 73 5.00 13.60 -8.34
CA ARG A 73 5.16 15.05 -8.20
C ARG A 73 6.25 15.41 -7.19
N MET A 74 6.20 14.82 -6.00
CA MET A 74 7.23 15.03 -4.96
C MET A 74 8.63 14.71 -5.50
N VAL A 75 8.80 13.56 -6.16
CA VAL A 75 10.08 13.15 -6.75
C VAL A 75 10.53 14.15 -7.81
N ALA A 76 9.62 14.62 -8.67
CA ALA A 76 9.94 15.64 -9.68
C ALA A 76 10.43 16.95 -9.06
N GLU A 77 9.78 17.44 -8.01
CA GLU A 77 10.19 18.66 -7.30
C GLU A 77 11.55 18.52 -6.61
N VAL A 78 11.83 17.35 -6.03
CA VAL A 78 13.16 17.00 -5.49
C VAL A 78 14.21 17.00 -6.61
N CYS A 79 13.93 16.35 -7.74
CA CYS A 79 14.85 16.31 -8.88
C CYS A 79 15.17 17.69 -9.46
N LEU A 80 14.24 18.66 -9.35
CA LEU A 80 14.46 20.05 -9.75
C LEU A 80 15.34 20.84 -8.75
N GLY A 81 15.72 20.24 -7.61
CA GLY A 81 16.56 20.88 -6.59
C GLY A 81 15.86 22.00 -5.82
N LYS A 82 14.52 22.06 -5.89
CA LYS A 82 13.71 23.11 -5.25
C LYS A 82 13.29 22.77 -3.82
N VAL A 83 13.63 21.58 -3.35
CA VAL A 83 13.14 21.01 -2.08
C VAL A 83 14.33 20.69 -1.20
N GLY A 84 14.41 21.37 -0.06
CA GLY A 84 15.47 21.15 0.91
C GLY A 84 15.19 20.00 1.88
N ALA A 85 13.91 19.65 2.09
CA ALA A 85 13.54 18.49 2.88
C ALA A 85 12.32 17.74 2.35
N VAL A 86 12.36 16.41 2.47
CA VAL A 86 11.18 15.54 2.33
C VAL A 86 10.92 14.87 3.66
N CYS A 87 9.69 14.98 4.13
CA CYS A 87 9.26 14.56 5.45
C CYS A 87 8.08 13.60 5.34
N ALA A 88 8.09 12.56 6.16
CA ALA A 88 6.96 11.67 6.36
C ALA A 88 7.01 11.12 7.78
N ARG A 89 5.88 10.68 8.35
CA ARG A 89 5.88 10.09 9.70
C ARG A 89 6.89 8.94 9.84
N GLU A 90 6.93 8.08 8.82
CA GLU A 90 7.91 7.01 8.66
C GLU A 90 8.42 7.03 7.22
N VAL A 91 9.69 7.38 7.01
CA VAL A 91 10.29 7.43 5.68
C VAL A 91 10.37 6.05 5.01
N SER A 92 10.34 4.96 5.78
CA SER A 92 10.25 3.60 5.24
C SER A 92 8.94 3.35 4.46
N ARG A 93 7.88 4.15 4.66
CA ARG A 93 6.60 4.01 3.93
C ARG A 93 6.68 4.39 2.46
N PHE A 94 7.75 5.09 2.05
CA PHE A 94 8.07 5.30 0.64
C PHE A 94 8.47 3.98 -0.06
N ALA A 95 9.01 3.01 0.69
CA ALA A 95 9.59 1.76 0.20
C ALA A 95 8.62 0.64 -0.18
N ARG A 96 7.33 0.94 -0.48
CA ARG A 96 6.44 -0.10 -1.05
C ARG A 96 6.94 -0.65 -2.40
N ASN A 97 7.80 0.10 -3.08
CA ASN A 97 8.59 -0.34 -4.21
C ASN A 97 10.06 -0.06 -3.88
N ARG A 98 10.87 -1.11 -3.69
CA ARG A 98 12.31 -0.96 -3.37
C ARG A 98 13.01 -0.04 -4.37
N ARG A 99 12.64 -0.12 -5.65
CA ARG A 99 13.25 0.66 -6.72
C ARG A 99 13.01 2.16 -6.53
N ASP A 100 11.77 2.55 -6.31
CA ASP A 100 11.39 3.97 -6.13
C ASP A 100 12.04 4.56 -4.88
N TRP A 101 12.16 3.78 -3.81
CA TRP A 101 12.81 4.21 -2.58
C TRP A 101 14.31 4.43 -2.75
N GLN A 102 15.01 3.48 -3.37
CA GLN A 102 16.43 3.64 -3.66
C GLN A 102 16.66 4.82 -4.61
N GLN A 103 15.80 4.98 -5.62
CA GLN A 103 15.87 6.11 -6.53
C GLN A 103 15.68 7.45 -5.81
N LEU A 104 14.71 7.55 -4.90
CA LEU A 104 14.51 8.76 -4.09
C LEU A 104 15.73 9.08 -3.23
N ILE A 105 16.32 8.07 -2.55
CA ILE A 105 17.53 8.27 -1.74
C ILE A 105 18.68 8.81 -2.58
N GLU A 106 18.92 8.22 -3.76
CA GLU A 106 19.98 8.67 -4.65
C GLU A 106 19.72 10.08 -5.19
N MET A 107 18.48 10.42 -5.55
CA MET A 107 18.15 11.79 -5.97
C MET A 107 18.36 12.79 -4.84
N CYS A 108 17.86 12.51 -3.63
CA CYS A 108 18.07 13.36 -2.46
C CYS A 108 19.56 13.55 -2.15
N ARG A 109 20.39 12.51 -2.37
CA ARG A 109 21.85 12.62 -2.25
C ARG A 109 22.44 13.56 -3.30
N VAL A 110 21.99 13.49 -4.54
CA VAL A 110 22.49 14.33 -5.65
C VAL A 110 22.12 15.80 -5.46
N VAL A 111 20.86 16.08 -5.13
CA VAL A 111 20.32 17.45 -5.01
C VAL A 111 20.45 18.05 -3.62
N ASP A 112 21.01 17.31 -2.66
CA ASP A 112 21.18 17.76 -1.27
C ASP A 112 19.88 18.00 -0.50
N THR A 113 18.92 17.09 -0.65
CA THR A 113 17.66 17.11 0.10
C THR A 113 17.77 16.20 1.32
N VAL A 114 17.39 16.68 2.51
CA VAL A 114 17.33 15.85 3.71
C VAL A 114 16.02 15.07 3.80
N LEU A 115 16.06 13.87 4.37
CA LEU A 115 14.87 13.08 4.69
C LEU A 115 14.58 13.18 6.18
N ILE A 116 13.32 13.41 6.55
CA ILE A 116 12.93 13.61 7.94
C ILE A 116 11.81 12.64 8.29
N ASP A 117 12.00 11.89 9.38
CA ASP A 117 10.94 11.15 10.04
C ASP A 117 10.60 11.73 11.42
N GLN A 118 9.63 11.11 12.09
CA GLN A 118 9.17 11.54 13.42
C GLN A 118 10.29 11.58 14.47
N GLU A 119 11.40 10.87 14.27
CA GLU A 119 12.45 10.73 15.27
C GLU A 119 13.74 11.42 14.81
N THR A 120 14.10 11.29 13.53
CA THR A 120 15.44 11.52 13.03
C THR A 120 15.45 12.34 11.73
N ILE A 121 16.53 13.11 11.55
CA ILE A 121 16.89 13.76 10.28
C ILE A 121 18.02 12.95 9.64
N TYR A 122 17.83 12.58 8.39
CA TYR A 122 18.77 11.83 7.57
C TYR A 122 19.32 12.72 6.45
N ALA A 123 20.64 12.78 6.32
CA ALA A 123 21.30 13.38 5.18
C ALA A 123 21.82 12.26 4.27
N PRO A 124 21.20 11.98 3.10
CA PRO A 124 21.61 10.88 2.21
C PRO A 124 23.05 10.96 1.69
N ARG A 125 23.69 12.14 1.76
CA ARG A 125 25.12 12.32 1.49
C ARG A 125 26.03 11.65 2.54
N HIS A 126 25.55 11.50 3.77
CA HIS A 126 26.27 10.81 4.83
C HIS A 126 26.10 9.29 4.72
N GLY A 127 27.21 8.56 4.70
CA GLY A 127 27.20 7.10 4.56
C GLY A 127 26.39 6.38 5.65
N ASN A 128 26.50 6.83 6.91
CA ASN A 128 25.79 6.25 8.04
C ASN A 128 24.26 6.40 7.90
N ASP A 129 23.79 7.58 7.48
CA ASP A 129 22.36 7.81 7.27
C ASP A 129 21.84 6.98 6.11
N ARG A 130 22.62 6.83 5.02
CA ARG A 130 22.24 5.96 3.89
C ARG A 130 22.15 4.49 4.29
N LEU A 131 23.07 3.99 5.12
CA LEU A 131 23.00 2.63 5.65
C LEU A 131 21.73 2.42 6.49
N LEU A 132 21.43 3.36 7.40
CA LEU A 132 20.22 3.30 8.23
C LEU A 132 18.94 3.34 7.38
N LEU A 133 18.89 4.21 6.36
CA LEU A 133 17.78 4.28 5.42
C LEU A 133 17.60 2.97 4.63
N GLY A 134 18.70 2.31 4.24
CA GLY A 134 18.67 1.00 3.58
C GLY A 134 18.15 -0.12 4.49
N LEU A 135 18.58 -0.15 5.75
CA LEU A 135 18.11 -1.09 6.76
C LEU A 135 16.62 -0.88 7.08
N LYS A 136 16.19 0.37 7.29
CA LYS A 136 14.77 0.71 7.50
C LYS A 136 13.90 0.28 6.32
N GLY A 137 14.39 0.46 5.09
CA GLY A 137 13.70 -0.03 3.88
C GLY A 137 13.53 -1.55 3.87
N SER A 138 14.58 -2.29 4.24
CA SER A 138 14.58 -3.76 4.26
C SER A 138 13.69 -4.33 5.36
N LEU A 139 13.69 -3.70 6.55
CA LEU A 139 12.82 -4.08 7.66
C LEU A 139 11.33 -3.92 7.31
N ASN A 140 10.95 -2.78 6.71
CA ASN A 140 9.56 -2.55 6.31
C ASN A 140 9.06 -3.57 5.27
N GLU A 141 9.93 -4.04 4.38
CA GLU A 141 9.55 -5.11 3.46
C GLU A 141 9.33 -6.44 4.17
N TYR A 142 10.24 -6.80 5.07
CA TYR A 142 10.09 -7.99 5.91
C TYR A 142 8.79 -7.96 6.71
N GLU A 143 8.43 -6.80 7.29
CA GLU A 143 7.15 -6.62 7.99
C GLU A 143 5.94 -6.83 7.06
N LEU A 144 5.99 -6.29 5.84
CA LEU A 144 4.92 -6.49 4.85
C LEU A 144 4.77 -7.97 4.48
N ASP A 145 5.87 -8.69 4.32
CA ASP A 145 5.86 -10.12 4.01
C ASP A 145 5.31 -10.95 5.17
N LEU A 146 5.67 -10.61 6.41
CA LEU A 146 5.11 -11.24 7.61
C LEU A 146 3.59 -11.00 7.71
N LEU A 147 3.11 -9.79 7.41
CA LEU A 147 1.68 -9.48 7.37
C LEU A 147 0.95 -10.27 6.27
N ARG A 148 1.55 -10.41 5.09
CA ARG A 148 1.00 -11.24 4.00
C ARG A 148 0.91 -12.70 4.40
N GLN A 149 1.96 -13.25 4.99
CA GLN A 149 1.97 -14.63 5.49
C GLN A 149 0.87 -14.87 6.52
N ARG A 150 0.74 -14.00 7.54
CA ARG A 150 -0.33 -14.09 8.54
C ARG A 150 -1.73 -14.01 7.92
N SER A 151 -1.91 -13.12 6.94
CA SER A 151 -3.18 -12.98 6.21
C SER A 151 -3.52 -14.24 5.40
N LEU A 152 -2.54 -14.85 4.74
CA LEU A 152 -2.71 -16.11 4.03
C LEU A 152 -3.03 -17.26 4.98
N SER A 153 -2.30 -17.41 6.08
CA SER A 153 -2.60 -18.41 7.12
C SER A 153 -4.01 -18.25 7.67
N ALA A 154 -4.44 -17.02 7.98
CA ALA A 154 -5.80 -16.75 8.43
C ALA A 154 -6.86 -17.12 7.38
N ARG A 155 -6.59 -16.86 6.09
CA ARG A 155 -7.46 -17.29 4.98
C ARG A 155 -7.56 -18.81 4.88
N TYR A 156 -6.44 -19.52 4.99
CA TYR A 156 -6.43 -20.98 4.98
C TYR A 156 -7.22 -21.58 6.15
N GLU A 157 -7.06 -21.03 7.35
CA GLU A 157 -7.81 -21.49 8.52
C GLU A 157 -9.32 -21.20 8.41
N LYS A 158 -9.71 -20.05 7.83
CA LYS A 158 -11.11 -19.79 7.47
C LYS A 158 -11.63 -20.78 6.43
N ALA A 159 -10.81 -21.16 5.45
CA ALA A 159 -11.20 -22.13 4.42
C ALA A 159 -11.40 -23.52 5.01
N ARG A 160 -10.52 -23.96 5.91
CA ARG A 160 -10.63 -25.25 6.63
C ARG A 160 -11.91 -25.35 7.45
N ARG A 161 -12.38 -24.24 8.03
CA ARG A 161 -13.66 -24.18 8.77
C ARG A 161 -14.89 -23.95 7.87
N GLY A 162 -14.71 -23.79 6.55
CA GLY A 162 -15.80 -23.46 5.63
C GLY A 162 -16.33 -22.03 5.74
N GLU A 163 -15.60 -21.13 6.41
CA GLU A 163 -15.96 -19.73 6.67
C GLU A 163 -15.32 -18.76 5.66
N LEU A 164 -14.50 -19.26 4.72
CA LEU A 164 -13.83 -18.39 3.75
C LEU A 164 -14.82 -17.92 2.68
N VAL A 165 -15.30 -16.69 2.83
CA VAL A 165 -16.11 -16.00 1.83
C VAL A 165 -15.26 -14.97 1.08
N VAL A 166 -15.03 -15.25 -0.21
CA VAL A 166 -14.30 -14.38 -1.16
C VAL A 166 -15.30 -13.62 -2.04
N ALA A 167 -15.42 -13.96 -3.32
CA ALA A 167 -16.43 -13.45 -4.23
C ALA A 167 -17.48 -14.54 -4.44
N ALA A 168 -18.76 -14.17 -4.37
CA ALA A 168 -19.83 -15.12 -4.59
C ALA A 168 -19.83 -15.58 -6.05
N PRO A 169 -19.79 -16.90 -6.33
CA PRO A 169 -19.96 -17.42 -7.68
C PRO A 169 -21.32 -17.00 -8.26
N VAL A 170 -21.43 -16.98 -9.59
CA VAL A 170 -22.68 -16.62 -10.28
C VAL A 170 -23.86 -17.48 -9.78
N GLY A 171 -24.92 -16.82 -9.29
CA GLY A 171 -26.09 -17.46 -8.67
C GLY A 171 -26.04 -17.63 -7.16
N PHE A 172 -24.99 -17.12 -6.51
CA PHE A 172 -24.90 -16.98 -5.07
C PHE A 172 -24.74 -15.52 -4.66
N VAL A 173 -25.34 -15.16 -3.53
CA VAL A 173 -25.16 -13.88 -2.85
C VAL A 173 -24.44 -14.10 -1.52
N LYS A 174 -23.68 -13.09 -1.09
CA LYS A 174 -22.97 -13.13 0.18
C LYS A 174 -23.94 -12.77 1.32
N ALA A 175 -24.19 -13.70 2.22
CA ALA A 175 -24.97 -13.49 3.44
C ALA A 175 -24.04 -13.63 4.66
N GLY A 176 -23.44 -12.52 5.08
CA GLY A 176 -22.41 -12.52 6.12
C GLY A 176 -21.17 -13.34 5.71
N ASP A 177 -20.86 -14.38 6.51
CA ASP A 177 -19.75 -15.32 6.29
C ASP A 177 -20.21 -16.62 5.61
N ARG A 178 -21.35 -16.61 4.89
CA ARG A 178 -21.82 -17.74 4.08
C ARG A 178 -22.28 -17.31 2.69
N TYR A 179 -22.36 -18.28 1.79
CA TYR A 179 -23.00 -18.11 0.48
C TYR A 179 -24.45 -18.59 0.56
N GLU A 180 -25.38 -17.73 0.16
CA GLU A 180 -26.79 -18.06 -0.05
C GLU A 180 -27.10 -18.03 -1.55
N LYS A 181 -28.16 -18.73 -1.99
CA LYS A 181 -28.57 -18.64 -3.40
C LYS A 181 -29.14 -17.25 -3.66
N ASP A 182 -28.87 -16.73 -4.86
CA ASP A 182 -29.43 -15.45 -5.30
C ASP A 182 -30.98 -15.51 -5.21
N PRO A 183 -31.64 -14.58 -4.49
CA PRO A 183 -33.09 -14.59 -4.34
C PRO A 183 -33.84 -14.37 -5.68
N ASP A 184 -33.18 -13.86 -6.72
CA ASP A 184 -33.75 -13.75 -8.06
C ASP A 184 -33.84 -15.14 -8.72
N ARG A 185 -35.08 -15.62 -8.89
CA ARG A 185 -35.38 -16.90 -9.56
C ARG A 185 -34.82 -16.97 -10.97
N ARG A 186 -34.73 -15.84 -11.70
CA ARG A 186 -34.15 -15.82 -13.06
C ARG A 186 -32.65 -16.14 -13.04
N VAL A 187 -31.94 -15.71 -12.00
CA VAL A 187 -30.51 -16.01 -11.83
C VAL A 187 -30.34 -17.48 -11.42
N GLN A 188 -31.18 -18.00 -10.54
CA GLN A 188 -31.18 -19.43 -10.16
C GLN A 188 -31.46 -20.37 -11.35
N GLU A 189 -32.44 -20.04 -12.19
CA GLU A 189 -32.79 -20.79 -13.40
C GLU A 189 -31.65 -20.77 -14.42
N ARG A 190 -30.95 -19.65 -14.55
CA ARG A 190 -29.81 -19.52 -15.49
C ARG A 190 -28.56 -20.22 -14.98
N SER A 191 -28.29 -20.21 -13.67
CA SER A 191 -27.20 -20.97 -13.05
C SER A 191 -27.46 -22.48 -13.09
N SER A 192 -28.72 -22.92 -12.88
CA SER A 192 -29.08 -24.34 -13.04
C SER A 192 -28.88 -24.80 -14.49
N TRP A 193 -29.29 -23.98 -15.47
CA TRP A 193 -29.11 -24.25 -16.89
C TRP A 193 -27.63 -24.35 -17.31
N CYS A 194 -26.77 -23.44 -16.83
CA CYS A 194 -25.32 -23.52 -17.05
C CYS A 194 -24.70 -24.79 -16.41
N SER A 195 -25.15 -25.19 -15.22
CA SER A 195 -24.64 -26.40 -14.54
C SER A 195 -25.01 -27.70 -15.28
N THR A 196 -26.19 -27.75 -15.89
CA THR A 196 -26.64 -28.88 -16.72
C THR A 196 -25.88 -28.93 -18.05
N ARG A 197 -25.60 -27.76 -18.65
CA ARG A 197 -24.84 -27.67 -19.90
C ARG A 197 -23.36 -28.04 -19.72
N SER A 198 -22.75 -27.67 -18.60
CA SER A 198 -21.37 -28.06 -18.25
C SER A 198 -21.23 -29.55 -17.93
N ARG A 199 -22.26 -30.21 -17.38
CA ARG A 199 -22.28 -31.67 -17.23
C ARG A 199 -22.43 -32.39 -18.57
N ASN A 200 -23.22 -31.83 -19.49
CA ASN A 200 -23.38 -32.39 -20.84
C ASN A 200 -22.13 -32.17 -21.72
N SER A 201 -21.35 -31.11 -21.52
CA SER A 201 -20.05 -30.95 -22.20
C SER A 201 -18.97 -31.85 -21.60
N ALA A 202 -18.90 -32.01 -20.27
CA ALA A 202 -17.97 -32.95 -19.61
C ALA A 202 -18.34 -34.44 -19.82
N ALA A 203 -19.57 -34.74 -20.23
CA ALA A 203 -19.97 -36.07 -20.69
C ALA A 203 -19.54 -36.35 -22.15
N ARG A 204 -19.39 -35.32 -22.98
CA ARG A 204 -18.84 -35.43 -24.35
C ARG A 204 -17.30 -35.48 -24.36
N ASP A 205 -16.63 -34.80 -23.43
CA ASP A 205 -15.16 -34.80 -23.36
C ASP A 205 -14.55 -36.05 -22.71
N ARG A 206 -15.36 -36.90 -22.06
CA ARG A 206 -14.87 -38.18 -21.51
C ARG A 206 -14.50 -39.23 -22.56
N SER A 207 -14.69 -38.95 -23.85
CA SER A 207 -14.10 -39.73 -24.95
C SER A 207 -12.71 -39.23 -25.38
N ALA A 208 -12.19 -38.13 -24.81
CA ALA A 208 -10.85 -37.61 -25.07
C ALA A 208 -10.18 -37.26 -23.73
N GLY A 209 -9.40 -38.19 -23.18
CA GLY A 209 -8.85 -38.09 -21.82
C GLY A 209 -8.01 -36.84 -21.57
N SER A 210 -8.48 -35.96 -20.69
CA SER A 210 -7.64 -35.19 -19.77
C SER A 210 -8.48 -34.70 -18.58
N THR A 211 -8.12 -35.13 -17.37
CA THR A 211 -8.89 -34.86 -16.15
C THR A 211 -8.19 -33.76 -15.36
N SER A 212 -8.82 -32.60 -15.25
CA SER A 212 -8.54 -31.61 -14.20
C SER A 212 -9.86 -30.99 -13.79
N THR A 213 -10.53 -31.60 -12.81
CA THR A 213 -11.76 -31.07 -12.22
C THR A 213 -11.48 -30.76 -10.77
N ILE A 214 -11.47 -29.47 -10.46
CA ILE A 214 -11.52 -28.93 -9.10
C ILE A 214 -12.86 -29.37 -8.50
N SER A 215 -12.80 -30.29 -7.54
CA SER A 215 -13.95 -30.73 -6.76
C SER A 215 -14.25 -29.65 -5.71
N ILE A 216 -15.36 -28.93 -5.90
CA ILE A 216 -15.94 -28.09 -4.84
C ILE A 216 -16.85 -28.99 -4.01
N CYS A 217 -16.61 -28.96 -2.70
CA CYS A 217 -17.14 -29.84 -1.65
C CYS A 217 -18.67 -30.05 -1.71
N ARG A 218 -19.06 -31.29 -1.38
CA ARG A 218 -20.35 -31.61 -0.76
C ARG A 218 -20.27 -31.37 0.74
#